data_AF-A0A957FLB0-F1
#
_entry.id   AF-A0A957FLB0-F1
#
_cell.length_a   1.000
_cell.length_b   1.000
_cell.length_c   1.000
_cell.angle_alpha   90.00
_cell.angle_beta   90.00
_cell.angle_gamma   90.00
#
_symmetry.space_group_name_H-M   'P 1'
#
loop_
_entity.id
_entity.type
_entity.pdbx_description
1 polymer ?
#
loop_
_entity_poly.entity_id
_entity_poly.type
_entity_poly.pdbx_seq_one_letter_code
_entity_poly.pdbx_strand_id
1 'polypeptide(L)'
;MKTYHFEEQVEAKECQLNVYVEIGKVSIQPHDAPLIVVDAEVENMLFRVTHEQNIVHVYAEQDEGWEQHLKRLLAGQKTKATVTIYVPSTCVVQAKVTTGQLRVQGVQAPVTARVITGDAKLANLGGAIYARVVTGSLDYQGSLSSEAHSFKTTTGQVKLRLREPDAQLDARTTTGHIVCDLPLAQRSQQHHLVGSKVSGVLGKGAGRIKAQTVTGSLHLSSMAAQAA
;
A
#
# COMPACT_ATOMS: atom_id res chain seq x y z
N MET A 1 6.61 5.31 -25.89
CA MET A 1 7.01 5.22 -24.46
C MET A 1 7.99 6.33 -24.18
N LYS A 2 7.76 7.14 -23.14
CA LYS A 2 8.65 8.22 -22.67
C LYS A 2 9.25 7.79 -21.34
N THR A 3 10.53 8.09 -21.12
CA THR A 3 11.23 7.82 -19.86
C THR A 3 11.55 9.13 -19.15
N TYR A 4 11.38 9.15 -17.84
CA TYR A 4 11.68 10.28 -16.97
C TYR A 4 12.59 9.83 -15.84
N HIS A 5 13.50 10.70 -15.46
CA HIS A 5 14.37 10.54 -14.31
C HIS A 5 14.42 11.88 -13.58
N PHE A 6 14.26 11.85 -12.26
CA PHE A 6 14.23 13.04 -11.41
C PHE A 6 14.93 12.73 -10.10
N GLU A 7 15.77 13.64 -9.63
CA GLU A 7 16.46 13.56 -8.35
C GLU A 7 16.28 14.89 -7.61
N GLU A 8 15.85 14.84 -6.36
CA GLU A 8 15.67 16.02 -5.52
C GLU A 8 16.27 15.79 -4.14
N GLN A 9 17.03 16.76 -3.65
CA GLN A 9 17.51 16.71 -2.26
C GLN A 9 16.37 17.07 -1.32
N VAL A 10 16.23 16.30 -0.24
CA VAL A 10 15.18 16.50 0.76
C VAL A 10 15.77 16.44 2.16
N GLU A 11 15.20 17.23 3.08
CA GLU A 11 15.50 17.07 4.49
C GLU A 11 14.86 15.78 5.01
N ALA A 12 15.68 14.76 5.26
CA ALA A 12 15.19 13.42 5.61
C ALA A 12 14.21 13.38 6.80
N LYS A 13 14.31 14.32 7.74
CA LYS A 13 13.43 14.40 8.92
C LYS A 13 12.04 14.98 8.64
N GLU A 14 11.88 15.75 7.57
CA GLU A 14 10.61 16.40 7.20
C GLU A 14 10.08 15.92 5.83
N CYS A 15 10.76 14.96 5.21
CA CYS A 15 10.44 14.41 3.90
C CYS A 15 9.01 13.86 3.82
N GLN A 16 8.26 14.31 2.81
CA GLN A 16 6.98 13.74 2.43
C GLN A 16 6.95 13.43 0.93
N LEU A 17 6.37 12.29 0.58
CA LEU A 17 6.14 11.86 -0.79
C LEU A 17 4.64 11.66 -1.03
N ASN A 18 4.11 12.38 -2.01
CA ASN A 18 2.75 12.23 -2.50
C ASN A 18 2.76 11.63 -3.92
N VAL A 19 2.18 10.45 -4.11
CA VAL A 19 2.12 9.77 -5.40
C VAL A 19 0.68 9.57 -5.83
N TYR A 20 0.37 9.98 -7.05
CA TYR A 20 -0.86 9.65 -7.73
C TYR A 20 -0.58 9.08 -9.11
N VAL A 21 -0.99 7.83 -9.33
CA VAL A 21 -0.91 7.18 -10.64
C VAL A 21 -2.27 6.63 -11.01
N GLU A 22 -2.82 7.09 -12.14
CA GLU A 22 -4.14 6.65 -12.56
C GLU A 22 -4.13 5.20 -13.07
N ILE A 23 -3.20 4.85 -13.95
CA ILE A 23 -3.09 3.50 -14.53
C ILE A 23 -1.63 3.08 -14.54
N GLY A 24 -1.24 2.09 -13.74
CA GLY A 24 0.16 1.70 -13.72
C GLY A 24 0.65 0.83 -12.57
N LYS A 25 1.98 0.77 -12.47
CA LYS A 25 2.70 0.14 -11.38
C LYS A 25 3.53 1.21 -10.67
N VAL A 26 3.44 1.24 -9.34
CA VAL A 26 4.24 2.10 -8.48
C VAL A 26 5.04 1.22 -7.53
N SER A 27 6.34 1.43 -7.45
CA SER A 27 7.23 0.75 -6.51
C SER A 27 7.99 1.79 -5.69
N ILE A 28 7.81 1.79 -4.38
CA ILE A 28 8.47 2.71 -3.45
C ILE A 28 9.37 1.88 -2.54
N GLN A 29 10.65 2.26 -2.47
CA GLN A 29 11.66 1.55 -1.68
C GLN A 29 12.62 2.54 -1.01
N PRO A 30 13.24 2.14 0.12
CA PRO A 30 14.09 3.05 0.84
C PRO A 30 15.45 3.14 0.14
N HIS A 31 16.17 4.22 0.42
CA HIS A 31 17.62 4.29 0.27
C HIS A 31 18.22 5.05 1.46
N ASP A 32 19.55 5.12 1.51
CA ASP A 32 20.26 5.73 2.64
C ASP A 32 20.58 7.22 2.42
N ALA A 33 20.41 7.72 1.20
CA ALA A 33 20.71 9.11 0.87
C ALA A 33 19.54 10.05 1.25
N PRO A 34 19.80 11.35 1.48
CA PRO A 34 18.75 12.33 1.76
C PRO A 34 18.17 12.90 0.45
N LEU A 35 17.72 12.04 -0.46
CA LEU A 35 17.21 12.47 -1.77
C LEU A 35 15.97 11.68 -2.19
N ILE A 36 15.15 12.17 -3.09
CA ILE A 36 14.10 11.39 -3.72
C ILE A 36 14.50 11.17 -5.16
N VAL A 37 14.62 9.90 -5.56
CA VAL A 37 14.82 9.52 -6.97
C VAL A 37 13.51 9.00 -7.52
N VAL A 38 13.10 9.50 -8.68
CA VAL A 38 11.92 9.03 -9.41
C VAL A 38 12.33 8.61 -10.81
N ASP A 39 12.22 7.31 -11.08
CA ASP A 39 12.35 6.74 -12.42
C ASP A 39 10.96 6.36 -12.95
N ALA A 40 10.59 6.83 -14.14
CA ALA A 40 9.29 6.53 -14.71
C ALA A 40 9.36 6.19 -16.20
N GLU A 41 8.67 5.12 -16.60
CA GLU A 41 8.37 4.79 -17.99
C GLU A 41 6.87 4.97 -18.21
N VAL A 42 6.50 5.82 -19.17
CA VAL A 42 5.13 6.29 -19.33
C VAL A 42 4.69 6.19 -20.79
N GLU A 43 3.50 5.66 -21.01
CA GLU A 43 2.88 5.52 -22.32
C GLU A 43 1.49 6.15 -22.31
N ASN A 44 1.27 7.15 -23.17
CA ASN A 44 -0.01 7.87 -23.34
C ASN A 44 -0.58 8.46 -22.04
N MET A 45 0.29 9.01 -21.20
CA MET A 45 -0.09 9.70 -19.96
C MET A 45 0.76 10.97 -19.79
N LEU A 46 0.19 11.95 -19.11
CA LEU A 46 0.89 13.12 -18.61
C LEU A 46 1.61 12.73 -17.31
N PHE A 47 2.92 12.99 -17.25
CA PHE A 47 3.75 12.72 -16.08
C PHE A 47 4.34 14.02 -15.57
N ARG A 48 4.23 14.26 -14.26
CA ARG A 48 4.74 15.47 -13.62
C ARG A 48 5.31 15.14 -12.24
N VAL A 49 6.47 15.71 -11.95
CA VAL A 49 7.03 15.76 -10.61
C VAL A 49 7.10 17.23 -10.19
N THR A 50 6.61 17.55 -8.99
CA THR A 50 6.72 18.89 -8.41
C THR A 50 7.24 18.81 -6.99
N HIS A 51 7.93 19.85 -6.57
CA HIS A 51 8.45 19.98 -5.22
C HIS A 51 7.92 21.26 -4.57
N GLU A 52 7.28 21.12 -3.41
CA GLU A 52 6.82 22.23 -2.58
C GLU A 52 7.34 22.03 -1.15
N GLN A 53 8.25 22.90 -0.71
CA GLN A 53 8.90 22.85 0.61
C GLN A 53 9.67 21.56 0.90
N ASN A 54 9.00 20.57 1.50
CA ASN A 54 9.53 19.25 1.86
C ASN A 54 8.68 18.11 1.29
N ILE A 55 7.76 18.44 0.38
CA ILE A 55 6.80 17.52 -0.22
C ILE A 55 7.11 17.35 -1.70
N VAL A 56 7.52 16.16 -2.10
CA VAL A 56 7.65 15.78 -3.50
C VAL A 56 6.35 15.13 -3.95
N HIS A 57 5.77 15.68 -5.01
CA HIS A 57 4.57 15.15 -5.63
C HIS A 57 4.90 14.49 -6.97
N VAL A 58 4.40 13.28 -7.19
CA VAL A 58 4.55 12.50 -8.42
C VAL A 58 3.17 12.18 -8.97
N TYR A 59 2.87 12.70 -10.16
CA TYR A 59 1.59 12.53 -10.84
C TYR A 59 1.77 11.82 -12.18
N ALA A 60 0.94 10.80 -12.44
CA ALA A 60 0.79 10.19 -13.75
C ALA A 60 -0.71 10.01 -14.06
N GLU A 61 -1.22 10.75 -15.02
CA GLU A 61 -2.65 10.81 -15.36
C GLU A 61 -2.87 10.61 -16.87
N GLN A 62 -4.02 10.07 -17.26
CA GLN A 62 -4.36 9.98 -18.68
C GLN A 62 -4.38 11.36 -19.32
N ASP A 63 -3.84 11.43 -20.54
CA ASP A 63 -3.92 12.65 -21.34
C ASP A 63 -5.35 12.78 -21.91
N GLU A 64 -6.16 13.70 -21.36
CA GLU A 64 -7.57 13.92 -21.73
C GLU A 64 -7.73 14.82 -22.98
N GLY A 65 -6.70 14.97 -23.81
CA GLY A 65 -6.77 15.74 -25.04
C GLY A 65 -7.75 15.16 -26.07
N TRP A 66 -8.60 16.03 -26.67
CA TRP A 66 -9.57 15.65 -27.69
C TRP A 66 -8.93 14.99 -28.94
N GLU A 67 -7.67 15.31 -29.25
CA GLU A 67 -6.88 14.64 -30.30
C GLU A 67 -6.51 13.19 -29.94
N GLN A 68 -6.26 12.87 -28.66
CA GLN A 68 -6.00 11.50 -28.23
C GLN A 68 -7.27 10.67 -28.13
N HIS A 69 -8.42 11.28 -27.83
CA HIS A 69 -9.71 10.58 -27.87
C HIS A 69 -10.00 10.01 -29.27
N LEU A 70 -9.70 10.79 -30.32
CA LEU A 70 -9.79 10.36 -31.73
C LEU A 70 -8.78 9.25 -32.08
N LYS A 71 -7.55 9.34 -31.57
CA LYS A 71 -6.53 8.28 -31.77
C LYS A 71 -6.87 6.97 -31.04
N ARG A 72 -7.53 7.03 -29.88
CA ARG A 72 -7.95 5.86 -29.08
C ARG A 72 -9.08 5.07 -29.73
N LEU A 73 -9.98 5.73 -30.44
CA LEU A 73 -11.05 5.07 -31.21
C LEU A 73 -10.53 4.30 -32.43
N LEU A 74 -9.33 4.64 -32.90
CA LEU A 74 -8.72 4.05 -34.10
C LEU A 74 -7.54 3.11 -33.79
N ALA A 75 -6.95 3.19 -32.59
CA ALA A 75 -5.79 2.39 -32.21
C ALA A 75 -5.91 1.89 -30.76
N GLY A 76 -5.83 0.56 -30.59
CA GLY A 76 -5.80 -0.14 -29.30
C GLY A 76 -4.52 0.09 -28.50
N GLN A 77 -4.17 1.35 -28.26
CA GLN A 77 -2.93 1.73 -27.58
C GLN A 77 -3.02 1.51 -26.07
N LYS A 78 -1.91 1.02 -25.51
CA LYS A 78 -1.78 0.78 -24.07
C LYS A 78 -1.57 2.12 -23.35
N THR A 79 -2.29 2.32 -22.26
CA THR A 79 -2.05 3.41 -21.30
C THR A 79 -1.47 2.79 -20.05
N LYS A 80 -0.25 3.18 -19.68
CA LYS A 80 0.38 2.66 -18.46
C LYS A 80 1.56 3.53 -18.04
N ALA A 81 1.69 3.75 -16.75
CA ALA A 81 2.92 4.21 -16.10
C ALA A 81 3.59 3.06 -15.33
N THR A 82 4.91 2.99 -15.37
CA THR A 82 5.73 2.20 -14.43
C THR A 82 6.63 3.19 -13.71
N VAL A 83 6.42 3.39 -12.42
CA VAL A 83 7.11 4.38 -11.61
C VAL A 83 7.84 3.68 -10.47
N THR A 84 9.15 3.91 -10.35
CA THR A 84 9.99 3.45 -9.25
C THR A 84 10.50 4.68 -8.50
N ILE A 85 10.33 4.68 -7.18
CA ILE A 85 10.68 5.81 -6.32
C ILE A 85 11.57 5.32 -5.19
N TYR A 86 12.69 5.97 -5.01
CA TYR A 86 13.61 5.79 -3.89
C TYR A 86 13.44 6.96 -2.94
N VAL A 87 13.25 6.67 -1.66
CA VAL A 87 13.04 7.69 -0.61
C VAL A 87 13.94 7.43 0.59
N PRO A 88 14.28 8.46 1.38
CA PRO A 88 14.84 8.24 2.70
C PRO A 88 13.89 7.38 3.52
N SER A 89 14.40 6.46 4.33
CA SER A 89 13.55 5.53 5.09
C SER A 89 12.59 6.24 6.06
N THR A 90 12.92 7.47 6.49
CA THR A 90 12.11 8.31 7.37
C THR A 90 11.06 9.17 6.64
N CYS A 91 10.91 9.02 5.32
CA CYS A 91 9.98 9.81 4.53
C CYS A 91 8.53 9.34 4.71
N VAL A 92 7.62 10.27 4.99
CA VAL A 92 6.18 9.97 5.06
C VAL A 92 5.66 9.72 3.65
N VAL A 93 4.98 8.58 3.43
CA VAL A 93 4.51 8.20 2.09
C VAL A 93 2.99 8.22 2.01
N GLN A 94 2.46 8.94 1.02
CA GLN A 94 1.07 8.85 0.60
C GLN A 94 1.03 8.44 -0.86
N ALA A 95 0.56 7.22 -1.15
CA ALA A 95 0.50 6.69 -2.50
C ALA A 95 -0.91 6.26 -2.86
N LYS A 96 -1.41 6.75 -3.99
CA LYS A 96 -2.71 6.41 -4.55
C LYS A 96 -2.54 5.89 -5.97
N VAL A 97 -3.08 4.71 -6.24
CA VAL A 97 -3.17 4.13 -7.58
C VAL A 97 -4.64 3.88 -7.93
N THR A 98 -5.13 4.41 -9.05
CA THR A 98 -6.54 4.16 -9.44
C THR A 98 -6.68 2.75 -10.02
N THR A 99 -5.85 2.37 -10.98
CA THR A 99 -5.82 1.03 -11.57
C THR A 99 -4.40 0.49 -11.64
N GLY A 100 -4.14 -0.65 -10.99
CA GLY A 100 -2.89 -1.38 -11.14
C GLY A 100 -2.25 -1.82 -9.82
N GLN A 101 -0.95 -1.64 -9.68
CA GLN A 101 -0.18 -2.23 -8.57
C GLN A 101 0.59 -1.18 -7.79
N LEU A 102 0.46 -1.21 -6.46
CA LEU A 102 1.26 -0.41 -5.54
C LEU A 102 2.15 -1.34 -4.71
N ARG A 103 3.46 -1.08 -4.70
CA ARG A 103 4.43 -1.73 -3.82
C ARG A 103 5.10 -0.68 -2.95
N VAL A 104 5.15 -0.92 -1.65
CA VAL A 104 5.90 -0.09 -0.70
C VAL A 104 6.68 -1.02 0.22
N GLN A 105 7.98 -0.83 0.32
CA GLN A 105 8.82 -1.62 1.23
C GLN A 105 9.75 -0.75 2.06
N GLY A 106 10.10 -1.20 3.26
CA GLY A 106 11.26 -0.71 4.02
C GLY A 106 11.17 0.71 4.59
N VAL A 107 10.04 1.42 4.40
CA VAL A 107 9.81 2.75 4.94
C VAL A 107 9.54 2.66 6.46
N GLN A 108 10.26 3.46 7.25
CA GLN A 108 10.21 3.51 8.71
C GLN A 108 9.30 4.63 9.26
N ALA A 109 8.69 5.41 8.37
CA ALA A 109 7.71 6.45 8.69
C ALA A 109 6.28 6.03 8.32
N PRO A 110 5.24 6.82 8.68
CA PRO A 110 3.86 6.52 8.33
C PRO A 110 3.63 6.34 6.82
N VAL A 111 2.83 5.32 6.46
CA VAL A 111 2.48 5.00 5.07
C VAL A 111 0.98 4.95 4.87
N THR A 112 0.48 5.77 3.95
CA THR A 112 -0.89 5.72 3.41
C THR A 112 -0.86 5.13 2.00
N ALA A 113 -1.37 3.91 1.85
CA ALA A 113 -1.44 3.19 0.58
C ALA A 113 -2.91 3.03 0.15
N ARG A 114 -3.29 3.60 -0.99
CA ARG A 114 -4.65 3.52 -1.53
C ARG A 114 -4.64 2.96 -2.95
N VAL A 115 -5.42 1.91 -3.19
CA VAL A 115 -5.65 1.36 -4.53
C VAL A 115 -7.15 1.29 -4.77
N ILE A 116 -7.63 1.76 -5.92
CA ILE A 116 -9.05 1.60 -6.25
C ILE A 116 -9.27 0.22 -6.87
N THR A 117 -8.60 -0.09 -7.97
CA THR A 117 -8.68 -1.40 -8.62
C THR A 117 -7.28 -2.00 -8.78
N GLY A 118 -7.04 -3.16 -8.18
CA GLY A 118 -5.78 -3.89 -8.30
C GLY A 118 -5.19 -4.28 -6.94
N ASP A 119 -3.86 -4.30 -6.84
CA ASP A 119 -3.19 -4.90 -5.70
C ASP A 119 -2.24 -3.93 -4.97
N ALA A 120 -2.28 -3.98 -3.64
CA ALA A 120 -1.27 -3.35 -2.78
C ALA A 120 -0.40 -4.43 -2.14
N LYS A 121 0.93 -4.35 -2.32
CA LYS A 121 1.91 -5.20 -1.65
C LYS A 121 2.79 -4.34 -0.75
N LEU A 122 2.74 -4.59 0.54
CA LEU A 122 3.42 -3.79 1.55
C LEU A 122 4.37 -4.67 2.34
N ALA A 123 5.59 -4.21 2.61
CA ALA A 123 6.58 -5.03 3.31
C ALA A 123 7.47 -4.24 4.27
N ASN A 124 7.73 -4.79 5.46
CA ASN A 124 8.74 -4.27 6.40
C ASN A 124 8.60 -2.76 6.66
N LEU A 125 7.39 -2.32 7.03
CA LEU A 125 7.10 -0.91 7.31
C LEU A 125 7.17 -0.64 8.82
N GLY A 126 7.90 0.40 9.22
CA GLY A 126 8.17 0.71 10.64
C GLY A 126 7.17 1.67 11.30
N GLY A 127 6.51 2.55 10.55
CA GLY A 127 5.51 3.49 11.07
C GLY A 127 4.07 2.98 10.96
N ALA A 128 3.09 3.79 11.38
CA ALA A 128 1.67 3.51 11.17
C ALA A 128 1.35 3.22 9.70
N ILE A 129 0.49 2.22 9.49
CA ILE A 129 0.10 1.78 8.15
C ILE A 129 -1.40 2.02 7.98
N TYR A 130 -1.75 2.82 6.99
CA TYR A 130 -3.12 2.91 6.49
C TYR A 130 -3.16 2.38 5.07
N ALA A 131 -3.70 1.18 4.89
CA ALA A 131 -3.79 0.53 3.58
C ALA A 131 -5.26 0.28 3.22
N ARG A 132 -5.68 0.73 2.05
CA ARG A 132 -7.04 0.53 1.54
C ARG A 132 -7.02 0.13 0.07
N VAL A 133 -7.63 -1.01 -0.26
CA VAL A 133 -7.88 -1.45 -1.64
C VAL A 133 -9.39 -1.55 -1.86
N VAL A 134 -9.97 -0.84 -2.83
CA VAL A 134 -11.44 -0.93 -3.04
C VAL A 134 -11.80 -2.28 -3.65
N THR A 135 -11.20 -2.62 -4.78
CA THR A 135 -11.38 -3.90 -5.49
C THR A 135 -10.03 -4.53 -5.76
N GLY A 136 -9.78 -5.70 -5.17
CA GLY A 136 -8.56 -6.49 -5.40
C GLY A 136 -7.91 -6.98 -4.12
N SER A 137 -6.57 -7.02 -4.07
CA SER A 137 -5.85 -7.68 -2.97
C SER A 137 -4.97 -6.72 -2.20
N LEU A 138 -4.96 -6.88 -0.88
CA LEU A 138 -4.02 -6.23 0.02
C LEU A 138 -3.15 -7.33 0.66
N ASP A 139 -1.85 -7.29 0.38
CA ASP A 139 -0.87 -8.20 0.97
C ASP A 139 0.14 -7.40 1.79
N TYR A 140 0.28 -7.72 3.07
CA TYR A 140 1.30 -7.17 3.95
C TYR A 140 2.16 -8.28 4.55
N GLN A 141 3.48 -8.06 4.56
CA GLN A 141 4.44 -8.94 5.23
C GLN A 141 5.46 -8.16 6.08
N GLY A 142 5.70 -8.59 7.32
CA GLY A 142 6.75 -8.02 8.16
C GLY A 142 6.35 -7.84 9.63
N SER A 143 7.17 -7.08 10.34
CA SER A 143 6.92 -6.68 11.73
C SER A 143 6.08 -5.41 11.77
N LEU A 144 5.19 -5.30 12.76
CA LEU A 144 4.40 -4.11 13.02
C LEU A 144 4.93 -3.41 14.27
N SER A 145 4.90 -2.08 14.27
CA SER A 145 5.22 -1.28 15.46
C SER A 145 4.07 -1.30 16.46
N SER A 146 4.26 -0.63 17.60
CA SER A 146 3.21 -0.45 18.61
C SER A 146 2.16 0.60 18.21
N GLU A 147 2.17 1.08 16.97
CA GLU A 147 1.22 2.05 16.46
C GLU A 147 -0.11 1.37 16.04
N ALA A 148 -1.04 2.19 15.54
CA ALA A 148 -2.30 1.71 15.00
C ALA A 148 -2.17 1.43 13.49
N HIS A 149 -2.40 0.19 13.09
CA HIS A 149 -2.36 -0.26 11.70
C HIS A 149 -3.77 -0.61 11.21
N SER A 150 -4.11 -0.16 10.01
CA SER A 150 -5.42 -0.35 9.38
C SER A 150 -5.26 -0.92 7.97
N PHE A 151 -5.82 -2.09 7.75
CA PHE A 151 -5.85 -2.79 6.46
C PHE A 151 -7.31 -3.00 6.05
N LYS A 152 -7.72 -2.41 4.92
CA LYS A 152 -9.12 -2.41 4.51
C LYS A 152 -9.30 -2.79 3.05
N THR A 153 -10.33 -3.59 2.79
CA THR A 153 -10.86 -3.81 1.45
C THR A 153 -12.36 -3.60 1.38
N THR A 154 -12.89 -3.27 0.20
CA THR A 154 -14.34 -3.35 -0.03
C THR A 154 -14.67 -4.72 -0.63
N THR A 155 -14.07 -5.03 -1.78
CA THR A 155 -14.23 -6.32 -2.46
C THR A 155 -12.86 -6.94 -2.70
N GLY A 156 -12.62 -8.07 -2.04
CA GLY A 156 -11.41 -8.85 -2.23
C GLY A 156 -10.76 -9.28 -0.93
N GLN A 157 -9.46 -9.53 -0.99
CA GLN A 157 -8.73 -10.29 0.03
C GLN A 157 -7.72 -9.42 0.77
N VAL A 158 -7.60 -9.64 2.08
CA VAL A 158 -6.48 -9.12 2.89
C VAL A 158 -5.66 -10.29 3.39
N LYS A 159 -4.36 -10.26 3.12
CA LYS A 159 -3.38 -11.23 3.61
C LYS A 159 -2.38 -10.50 4.50
N LEU A 160 -2.32 -10.89 5.76
CA LEU A 160 -1.38 -10.34 6.74
C LEU A 160 -0.45 -11.46 7.20
N ARG A 161 0.84 -11.32 6.87
CA ARG A 161 1.90 -12.25 7.27
C ARG A 161 2.80 -11.52 8.28
N LEU A 162 2.62 -11.82 9.56
CA LEU A 162 3.20 -11.02 10.64
C LEU A 162 4.38 -11.73 11.30
N ARG A 163 5.49 -11.01 11.50
CA ARG A 163 6.64 -11.47 12.29
C ARG A 163 6.48 -11.00 13.73
N GLU A 164 6.43 -11.95 14.66
CA GLU A 164 6.37 -11.70 16.12
C GLU A 164 5.39 -10.57 16.52
N PRO A 165 4.10 -10.65 16.14
CA PRO A 165 3.17 -9.55 16.38
C PRO A 165 2.89 -9.33 17.87
N ASP A 166 2.97 -8.07 18.31
CA ASP A 166 2.58 -7.62 19.65
C ASP A 166 1.50 -6.54 19.54
N ALA A 167 0.23 -6.95 19.44
CA ALA A 167 -0.87 -6.03 19.17
C ALA A 167 -2.26 -6.61 19.53
N GLN A 168 -3.22 -5.71 19.77
CA GLN A 168 -4.64 -6.04 19.79
C GLN A 168 -5.18 -6.19 18.36
N LEU A 169 -5.75 -7.35 18.04
CA LEU A 169 -6.33 -7.65 16.73
C LEU A 169 -7.86 -7.45 16.74
N ASP A 170 -8.37 -6.72 15.73
CA ASP A 170 -9.78 -6.67 15.34
C ASP A 170 -9.91 -6.93 13.84
N ALA A 171 -10.29 -8.15 13.48
CA ALA A 171 -10.51 -8.61 12.11
C ALA A 171 -12.00 -8.82 11.84
N ARG A 172 -12.54 -8.24 10.75
CA ARG A 172 -13.97 -8.32 10.41
C ARG A 172 -14.22 -8.43 8.92
N THR A 173 -15.13 -9.33 8.54
CA THR A 173 -15.73 -9.40 7.21
C THR A 173 -17.26 -9.35 7.31
N THR A 174 -17.91 -8.55 6.47
CA THR A 174 -19.38 -8.52 6.40
C THR A 174 -19.91 -9.74 5.65
N THR A 175 -19.29 -10.05 4.51
CA THR A 175 -19.59 -11.20 3.66
C THR A 175 -18.30 -11.95 3.34
N GLY A 176 -18.12 -13.14 3.91
CA GLY A 176 -16.96 -14.00 3.69
C GLY A 176 -16.43 -14.64 4.97
N HIS A 177 -15.17 -15.08 4.93
CA HIS A 177 -14.56 -15.85 6.00
C HIS A 177 -13.23 -15.26 6.45
N ILE A 178 -12.88 -15.54 7.71
CA ILE A 178 -11.59 -15.15 8.31
C ILE A 178 -10.84 -16.43 8.69
N VAL A 179 -9.63 -16.59 8.16
CA VAL A 179 -8.66 -17.58 8.60
C VAL A 179 -7.60 -16.86 9.43
N CYS A 180 -7.42 -17.29 10.67
CA CYS A 180 -6.44 -16.71 11.57
C CYS A 180 -5.66 -17.81 12.28
N ASP A 181 -4.39 -17.94 11.90
CA ASP A 181 -3.44 -18.94 12.40
C ASP A 181 -2.52 -18.36 13.48
N LEU A 182 -2.79 -17.12 13.93
CA LEU A 182 -2.01 -16.45 14.95
C LEU A 182 -2.42 -16.89 16.37
N PRO A 183 -1.46 -16.98 17.32
CA PRO A 183 -1.74 -17.35 18.69
C PRO A 183 -2.38 -16.19 19.47
N LEU A 184 -3.71 -16.11 19.44
CA LEU A 184 -4.49 -15.06 20.11
C LEU A 184 -4.84 -15.42 21.55
N ALA A 185 -4.41 -14.60 22.51
CA ALA A 185 -4.97 -14.57 23.85
C ALA A 185 -6.34 -13.88 23.84
N GLN A 186 -7.24 -14.25 24.76
CA GLN A 186 -8.61 -13.71 24.84
C GLN A 186 -9.35 -13.75 23.48
N ARG A 187 -9.11 -14.82 22.70
CA ARG A 187 -9.69 -14.99 21.38
C ARG A 187 -11.21 -15.00 21.47
N SER A 188 -11.84 -14.05 20.79
CA SER A 188 -13.28 -14.02 20.55
C SER A 188 -13.51 -14.16 19.06
N GLN A 189 -14.26 -15.19 18.67
CA GLN A 189 -14.61 -15.46 17.29
C GLN A 189 -16.11 -15.62 17.15
N GLN A 190 -16.70 -14.83 16.26
CA GLN A 190 -18.11 -14.87 15.94
C GLN A 190 -18.27 -15.18 14.46
N HIS A 191 -18.97 -16.26 14.17
CA HIS A 191 -19.44 -16.59 12.83
C HIS A 191 -20.90 -16.17 12.72
N HIS A 192 -21.22 -15.40 11.70
CA HIS A 192 -22.58 -15.08 11.30
C HIS A 192 -22.94 -15.89 10.05
N LEU A 193 -24.22 -15.90 9.67
CA LEU A 193 -24.68 -16.60 8.45
C LEU A 193 -23.87 -16.21 7.18
N VAL A 194 -23.42 -14.96 7.10
CA VAL A 194 -22.68 -14.45 5.93
C VAL A 194 -21.32 -13.83 6.26
N GLY A 195 -21.04 -13.49 7.52
CA GLY A 195 -19.86 -12.72 7.91
C GLY A 195 -19.08 -13.36 9.06
N SER A 196 -17.91 -12.82 9.35
CA SER A 196 -17.06 -13.31 10.43
C SER A 196 -16.39 -12.15 11.16
N LYS A 197 -16.19 -12.31 12.46
CA LYS A 197 -15.36 -11.41 13.28
C LYS A 197 -14.41 -12.24 14.14
N VAL A 198 -13.14 -11.83 14.18
CA VAL A 198 -12.12 -12.40 15.05
C VAL A 198 -11.44 -11.25 15.78
N SER A 199 -11.34 -11.35 17.10
CA SER A 199 -10.58 -10.41 17.92
C SER A 199 -9.79 -11.13 18.99
N GLY A 200 -8.71 -10.52 19.45
CA GLY A 200 -7.87 -11.05 20.52
C GLY A 200 -6.59 -10.24 20.70
N VAL A 201 -5.71 -10.71 21.58
CA VAL A 201 -4.43 -10.08 21.88
C VAL A 201 -3.30 -10.97 21.38
N LEU A 202 -2.36 -10.38 20.64
CA LEU A 202 -1.11 -11.00 20.22
C LEU A 202 0.01 -10.45 21.10
N GLY A 203 0.89 -11.30 21.61
CA GLY A 203 1.97 -10.87 22.51
C GLY A 203 1.43 -10.21 23.78
N LYS A 204 1.90 -8.98 24.06
CA LYS A 204 1.49 -8.15 25.21
C LYS A 204 0.35 -7.17 24.85
N GLY A 205 0.00 -7.04 23.58
CA GLY A 205 -0.99 -6.10 23.06
C GLY A 205 -0.50 -4.66 22.93
N ALA A 206 0.80 -4.43 22.65
CA ALA A 206 1.39 -3.09 22.60
C ALA A 206 0.82 -2.22 21.45
N GLY A 207 0.59 -2.81 20.28
CA GLY A 207 0.03 -2.14 19.10
C GLY A 207 -1.46 -2.41 18.86
N ARG A 208 -1.99 -1.93 17.73
CA ARG A 208 -3.37 -2.20 17.30
C ARG A 208 -3.43 -2.56 15.82
N ILE A 209 -4.11 -3.65 15.49
CA ILE A 209 -4.31 -4.12 14.12
C ILE A 209 -5.80 -4.17 13.83
N LYS A 210 -6.22 -3.40 12.83
CA LYS A 210 -7.58 -3.43 12.29
C LYS A 210 -7.57 -3.96 10.86
N ALA A 211 -8.15 -5.13 10.64
CA ALA A 211 -8.26 -5.76 9.33
C ALA A 211 -9.74 -5.89 8.94
N GLN A 212 -10.16 -5.27 7.84
CA GLN A 212 -11.57 -5.26 7.46
C GLN A 212 -11.77 -5.53 5.97
N THR A 213 -12.77 -6.32 5.62
CA THR A 213 -13.29 -6.44 4.25
C THR A 213 -14.82 -6.37 4.26
N VAL A 214 -15.45 -5.86 3.21
CA VAL A 214 -16.92 -5.93 3.09
C VAL A 214 -17.30 -7.26 2.47
N THR A 215 -16.77 -7.55 1.29
CA THR A 215 -16.97 -8.82 0.58
C THR A 215 -15.61 -9.45 0.28
N GLY A 216 -15.33 -10.58 0.91
CA GLY A 216 -14.12 -11.37 0.68
C GLY A 216 -13.52 -11.94 1.94
N SER A 217 -12.27 -12.38 1.86
CA SER A 217 -11.59 -13.12 2.93
C SER A 217 -10.47 -12.35 3.58
N LEU A 218 -10.26 -12.63 4.87
CA LEU A 218 -9.07 -12.19 5.61
C LEU A 218 -8.26 -13.42 5.98
N HIS A 219 -6.96 -13.41 5.65
CA HIS A 219 -6.01 -14.43 6.05
C HIS A 219 -4.92 -13.80 6.90
N LEU A 220 -4.78 -14.26 8.13
CA LEU A 220 -3.74 -13.82 9.06
C LEU A 220 -2.88 -15.01 9.46
N SER A 221 -1.59 -14.94 9.21
CA SER A 221 -0.65 -16.00 9.55
C SER A 221 0.65 -15.44 10.12
N SER A 222 1.36 -16.26 10.87
CA SER A 222 2.70 -15.94 11.33
C SER A 222 3.70 -16.15 10.19
N MET A 223 4.72 -15.30 10.15
CA MET A 223 5.94 -15.58 9.39
C MET A 223 6.89 -16.31 10.33
N ALA A 224 7.36 -17.50 9.91
CA ALA A 224 8.54 -18.08 10.52
C ALA A 224 9.70 -17.07 10.38
N ALA A 225 10.49 -16.90 11.43
CA ALA A 225 11.77 -16.21 11.30
C ALA A 225 12.56 -16.98 10.25
N GLN A 226 12.83 -16.35 9.09
CA GLN A 226 13.84 -16.89 8.19
C GLN A 226 15.15 -16.80 8.96
N ALA A 227 15.73 -17.97 9.28
CA ALA A 227 17.10 -18.05 9.76
C ALA A 227 17.98 -17.36 8.73
N ALA A 228 18.67 -16.32 9.18
CA ALA A 228 19.73 -15.65 8.42
C ALA A 228 20.94 -16.57 8.30
#